data_AF-A0A0T7A513-F1
#
_entry.id   AF-A0A0T7A513-F1
#
_cell.length_a   1.000
_cell.length_b   1.000
_cell.length_c   1.000
_cell.angle_alpha   90.00
_cell.angle_beta   90.00
_cell.angle_gamma   90.00
#
_symmetry.space_group_name_H-M   'P 1'
#
loop_
_entity.id
_entity.type
_entity.pdbx_description
1 polymer ?
#
loop_
_entity_poly.entity_id
_entity_poly.type
_entity_poly.pdbx_seq_one_letter_code
_entity_poly.pdbx_strand_id
1 'polypeptide(L)'
;DGNSIKAFVQIDGETNQVMAVPTPVIGRNLQVLSDELCLGGTELKSIQNGEALTFAVEDEPVTVGIDLKSDTGIRFANGDGEQWRKEGKREWDKYTFGIYGCWVMDEDGNLDYVPEEEYTEELWNEQKKAAGRHASAVVRK
;
A
#
# COMPACT_ATOMS: atom_id res chain seq x y z
N ASP A 1 -9.82 20.48 16.45
CA ASP A 1 -11.25 20.65 16.11
C ASP A 1 -11.95 19.39 15.59
N GLY A 2 -11.79 18.24 16.26
CA GLY A 2 -12.73 17.10 16.28
C GLY A 2 -13.30 16.49 15.00
N ASN A 3 -12.96 16.98 13.80
CA ASN A 3 -13.59 16.53 12.57
C ASN A 3 -13.16 15.11 12.23
N SER A 4 -14.14 14.23 11.99
CA SER A 4 -13.88 12.88 11.50
C SER A 4 -13.30 12.97 10.09
N ILE A 5 -12.08 12.47 9.93
CA ILE A 5 -11.45 12.33 8.63
C ILE A 5 -11.62 10.90 8.14
N LYS A 6 -11.99 10.72 6.87
CA LYS A 6 -11.93 9.41 6.23
C LYS A 6 -10.46 9.07 5.98
N ALA A 7 -10.05 7.89 6.41
CA ALA A 7 -8.75 7.32 6.13
C ALA A 7 -8.92 5.91 5.57
N PHE A 8 -8.04 5.54 4.65
CA PHE A 8 -7.95 4.18 4.14
C PHE A 8 -6.73 3.54 4.78
N VAL A 9 -6.95 2.38 5.40
CA VAL A 9 -5.92 1.61 6.07
C VAL A 9 -6.04 0.15 5.67
N GLN A 10 -4.91 -0.54 5.60
CA GLN A 10 -4.82 -1.95 5.26
C GLN A 10 -3.76 -2.57 6.16
N ILE A 11 -4.04 -3.75 6.70
CA ILE A 11 -3.03 -4.50 7.45
C ILE A 11 -2.19 -5.27 6.45
N ASP A 12 -0.88 -5.15 6.57
CA ASP A 12 0.03 -6.01 5.86
C ASP A 12 0.10 -7.38 6.54
N GLY A 13 -0.18 -8.45 5.79
CA GLY A 13 -0.27 -9.81 6.34
C GLY A 13 1.07 -10.44 6.71
N GLU A 14 2.19 -9.92 6.23
CA GLU A 14 3.53 -10.48 6.49
C GLU A 14 4.16 -9.84 7.73
N THR A 15 4.00 -8.53 7.88
CA THR A 15 4.65 -7.72 8.93
C THR A 15 3.69 -7.26 10.03
N ASN A 16 2.37 -7.44 9.84
CA ASN A 16 1.30 -6.86 10.66
C ASN A 16 1.33 -5.33 10.78
N GLN A 17 2.04 -4.65 9.88
CA GLN A 17 2.07 -3.20 9.85
C GLN A 17 0.79 -2.62 9.26
N VAL A 18 0.39 -1.45 9.77
CA VAL A 18 -0.68 -0.65 9.16
C VAL A 18 -0.10 0.11 7.98
N MET A 19 -0.63 -0.14 6.79
CA MET A 19 -0.33 0.60 5.58
C MET A 19 -1.37 1.68 5.34
N ALA A 20 -0.92 2.82 4.81
CA ALA A 20 -1.76 3.94 4.43
C ALA A 20 -1.14 4.69 3.24
N VAL A 21 -1.99 5.06 2.29
CA VAL A 21 -1.67 6.05 1.24
C VAL A 21 -2.44 7.33 1.58
N PRO A 22 -1.92 8.54 1.33
CA PRO A 22 -2.63 9.77 1.67
C PRO A 22 -4.05 9.79 1.08
N THR A 23 -5.06 10.02 1.91
CA THR A 23 -6.47 10.06 1.49
C THR A 23 -6.72 10.90 0.22
N PRO A 24 -6.09 12.08 0.03
CA PRO A 24 -6.29 12.86 -1.19
C PRO A 24 -5.77 12.18 -2.47
N VAL A 25 -4.73 11.33 -2.37
CA VAL A 25 -4.20 10.55 -3.50
C VAL A 25 -5.22 9.49 -3.90
N ILE A 26 -5.67 8.68 -2.93
CA ILE A 26 -6.69 7.65 -3.15
C ILE A 26 -7.97 8.29 -3.71
N GLY A 27 -8.44 9.38 -3.11
CA GLY A 27 -9.65 10.07 -3.54
C GLY A 27 -9.59 10.57 -4.99
N ARG A 28 -8.46 11.16 -5.40
CA ARG A 28 -8.26 11.58 -6.80
C ARG A 28 -8.21 10.38 -7.75
N ASN A 29 -7.48 9.33 -7.38
CA ASN A 29 -7.34 8.15 -8.22
C ASN A 29 -8.67 7.38 -8.35
N LEU A 30 -9.48 7.34 -7.29
CA LEU A 30 -10.83 6.78 -7.33
C LEU A 30 -11.78 7.59 -8.21
N GLN A 31 -11.63 8.92 -8.24
CA GLN A 31 -12.41 9.75 -9.15
C GLN A 31 -12.08 9.43 -10.61
N VAL A 32 -10.79 9.37 -10.95
CA VAL A 32 -10.34 8.98 -12.30
C VAL A 32 -10.84 7.58 -12.65
N LEU A 33 -10.71 6.60 -11.74
CA LEU A 33 -11.22 5.24 -11.95
C LEU A 33 -12.74 5.24 -12.21
N SER A 34 -13.49 6.01 -11.42
CA SER A 34 -14.94 6.11 -11.54
C SER A 34 -15.35 6.68 -12.90
N ASP A 35 -14.63 7.68 -13.40
CA ASP A 35 -14.92 8.34 -14.67
C ASP A 35 -14.56 7.43 -15.86
N GLU A 36 -13.38 6.80 -15.84
CA GLU A 36 -12.90 5.93 -16.92
C GLU A 36 -13.71 4.63 -17.05
N LEU A 37 -14.11 4.02 -15.93
CA LEU A 37 -14.90 2.78 -15.91
C LEU A 37 -16.40 3.01 -15.79
N CYS A 38 -16.85 4.26 -15.81
CA CYS A 38 -18.26 4.64 -15.65
C CYS A 38 -18.93 4.02 -14.41
N LEU A 39 -18.20 3.98 -13.28
CA LEU A 39 -18.68 3.35 -12.06
C LEU A 39 -19.85 4.13 -11.46
N GLY A 40 -20.91 3.41 -11.08
CA GLY A 40 -22.00 3.95 -10.31
C GLY A 40 -21.65 4.16 -8.84
N GLY A 41 -22.56 4.79 -8.10
CA GLY A 41 -22.38 5.02 -6.67
C GLY A 41 -22.26 3.74 -5.84
N THR A 42 -22.83 2.63 -6.31
CA THR A 42 -22.73 1.32 -5.65
C THR A 42 -21.33 0.73 -5.83
N GLU A 43 -20.80 0.69 -7.05
CA GLU A 43 -19.44 0.22 -7.33
C GLU A 43 -18.40 1.04 -6.58
N LEU A 44 -18.52 2.38 -6.62
CA LEU A 44 -17.59 3.26 -5.93
C LEU A 44 -17.60 3.05 -4.41
N LYS A 45 -18.78 2.82 -3.82
CA LYS A 45 -18.90 2.55 -2.39
C LYS A 45 -18.33 1.18 -2.01
N SER A 46 -18.52 0.17 -2.86
CA SER A 46 -17.93 -1.17 -2.71
C SER A 46 -16.40 -1.08 -2.66
N ILE A 47 -15.78 -0.39 -3.63
CA ILE A 47 -14.32 -0.16 -3.64
C ILE A 47 -13.86 0.61 -2.40
N GLN A 48 -14.57 1.67 -2.00
CA GLN A 48 -14.22 2.45 -0.80
C GLN A 48 -14.28 1.63 0.50
N ASN A 49 -15.03 0.53 0.52
CA ASN A 49 -15.12 -0.38 1.66
C ASN A 49 -14.06 -1.51 1.60
N GLY A 50 -13.19 -1.50 0.58
CA GLY A 50 -12.10 -2.46 0.41
C GLY A 50 -12.45 -3.68 -0.46
N GLU A 51 -13.62 -3.68 -1.09
CA GLU A 51 -13.96 -4.70 -2.09
C GLU A 51 -13.24 -4.40 -3.41
N ALA A 52 -12.93 -5.45 -4.19
CA ALA A 52 -12.39 -5.32 -5.53
C ALA A 52 -13.48 -5.63 -6.56
N LEU A 53 -13.43 -4.97 -7.71
CA LEU A 53 -14.36 -5.16 -8.83
C LEU A 53 -13.64 -5.86 -9.98
N THR A 54 -14.28 -6.87 -10.55
CA THR A 54 -13.78 -7.59 -11.73
C THR A 54 -14.58 -7.18 -12.96
N PHE A 55 -13.87 -6.81 -14.02
CA PHE A 55 -14.40 -6.44 -15.33
C PHE A 55 -13.91 -7.42 -16.38
N ALA A 56 -14.65 -7.58 -17.49
CA ALA A 56 -14.16 -8.26 -18.67
C ALA A 56 -13.63 -7.23 -19.66
N VAL A 57 -12.34 -7.26 -19.94
CA VAL A 57 -11.65 -6.38 -20.90
C VAL A 57 -11.05 -7.27 -21.97
N GLU A 58 -11.49 -7.12 -23.23
CA GLU A 58 -11.06 -7.99 -24.34
C GLU A 58 -11.28 -9.50 -24.05
N ASP A 59 -12.42 -9.83 -23.44
CA ASP A 59 -12.80 -11.19 -22.98
C ASP A 59 -11.92 -11.78 -21.86
N GLU A 60 -10.94 -11.02 -21.34
CA GLU A 60 -10.11 -11.41 -20.21
C GLU A 60 -10.56 -10.70 -18.91
N PRO A 61 -10.57 -11.40 -17.75
CA PRO A 61 -10.92 -10.78 -16.48
C PRO A 61 -9.80 -9.84 -16.01
N VAL A 62 -10.18 -8.64 -15.57
CA VAL A 62 -9.31 -7.67 -14.91
C VAL A 62 -9.96 -7.22 -13.62
N THR A 63 -9.23 -7.32 -12.51
CA THR A 63 -9.72 -6.92 -11.18
C THR A 63 -9.02 -5.65 -10.70
N VAL A 64 -9.80 -4.70 -10.18
CA VAL A 64 -9.31 -3.43 -9.63
C VAL A 64 -9.89 -3.17 -8.25
N GLY A 65 -9.09 -2.59 -7.37
CA GLY A 65 -9.51 -2.23 -6.02
C GLY A 65 -8.51 -1.33 -5.32
N ILE A 66 -8.85 -0.91 -4.10
CA ILE A 66 -7.90 -0.23 -3.22
C ILE A 66 -6.87 -1.25 -2.76
N ASP A 67 -5.60 -0.94 -2.97
CA ASP A 67 -4.48 -1.72 -2.44
C ASP A 67 -3.38 -0.77 -1.98
N LEU A 68 -3.19 -0.69 -0.67
CA LEU A 68 -2.25 0.24 -0.04
C LEU A 68 -0.81 -0.27 -0.05
N LYS A 69 -0.56 -1.41 -0.71
CA LYS A 69 0.77 -1.85 -1.14
C LYS A 69 1.25 -1.06 -2.37
N SER A 70 0.32 -0.51 -3.16
CA SER A 70 0.63 0.43 -4.25
C SER A 70 0.74 1.85 -3.70
N ASP A 71 1.71 2.61 -4.18
CA ASP A 71 1.89 4.04 -3.89
C ASP A 71 0.70 4.92 -4.37
N THR A 72 0.01 4.47 -5.43
CA THR A 72 -1.22 5.09 -5.92
C THR A 72 -2.44 4.77 -5.07
N GLY A 73 -2.35 3.74 -4.21
CA GLY A 73 -3.44 3.19 -3.42
C GLY A 73 -4.51 2.45 -4.22
N ILE A 74 -4.31 2.27 -5.53
CA ILE A 74 -5.19 1.48 -6.42
C ILE A 74 -4.31 0.48 -7.15
N ARG A 75 -4.74 -0.78 -7.23
CA ARG A 75 -4.07 -1.80 -8.04
C ARG A 75 -5.03 -2.31 -9.11
N PHE A 76 -4.49 -2.54 -10.30
CA PHE A 76 -5.10 -3.36 -11.34
C PHE A 76 -4.34 -4.69 -11.39
N ALA A 77 -5.06 -5.79 -11.46
CA ALA A 77 -4.49 -7.12 -11.62
C ALA A 77 -5.25 -7.85 -12.73
N ASN A 78 -4.53 -8.61 -13.55
CA ASN A 78 -5.17 -9.54 -14.46
C ASN A 78 -5.77 -10.68 -13.64
N GLY A 79 -6.85 -11.25 -14.13
CA GLY A 79 -7.55 -12.32 -13.43
C GLY A 79 -8.73 -11.87 -12.60
N ASP A 80 -9.38 -12.86 -12.01
CA ASP A 80 -10.56 -12.69 -11.17
C ASP A 80 -10.22 -12.30 -9.72
N GLY A 81 -11.26 -12.19 -8.88
CA GLY A 81 -11.10 -11.89 -7.47
C GLY A 81 -10.27 -12.90 -6.67
N GLU A 82 -10.12 -14.15 -7.13
CA GLU A 82 -9.23 -15.12 -6.48
C GLU A 82 -7.77 -14.83 -6.78
N GLN A 83 -7.45 -14.54 -8.05
CA GLN A 83 -6.11 -14.13 -8.47
C GLN A 83 -5.71 -12.82 -7.81
N TRP A 84 -6.61 -11.84 -7.75
CA TRP A 84 -6.43 -10.58 -7.02
C TRP A 84 -5.89 -10.79 -5.59
N ARG A 85 -6.49 -11.72 -4.84
CA ARG A 85 -6.08 -12.02 -3.46
C ARG A 85 -4.70 -12.67 -3.37
N LYS A 86 -4.31 -13.46 -4.36
CA LYS A 86 -3.01 -14.17 -4.40
C LYS A 86 -1.87 -13.25 -4.82
N GLU A 87 -2.11 -12.36 -5.77
CA GLU A 87 -1.09 -11.49 -6.39
C GLU A 87 -0.77 -10.24 -5.57
N GLY A 88 -1.51 -9.96 -4.50
CA GLY A 88 -1.32 -8.78 -3.65
C GLY A 88 -0.07 -8.87 -2.77
N LYS A 89 1.05 -9.43 -3.23
CA LYS A 89 2.32 -9.40 -2.49
C LYS A 89 3.00 -8.06 -2.70
N ARG A 90 3.46 -7.47 -1.59
CA ARG A 90 4.21 -6.22 -1.61
C ARG A 90 5.68 -6.55 -1.92
N GLU A 91 6.33 -5.74 -2.75
CA GLU A 91 7.79 -5.74 -2.81
C GLU A 91 8.32 -4.91 -1.63
N TRP A 92 9.17 -5.53 -0.81
CA TRP A 92 9.78 -4.85 0.33
C TRP A 92 11.15 -4.30 -0.06
N ASP A 93 11.46 -3.11 0.48
CA ASP A 93 12.84 -2.69 0.56
C ASP A 93 13.61 -3.64 1.47
N LYS A 94 14.92 -3.80 1.22
CA LYS A 94 15.84 -4.56 2.08
C LYS A 94 15.66 -4.21 3.56
N TYR A 95 15.39 -2.94 3.87
CA TYR A 95 15.17 -2.43 5.23
C TYR A 95 13.86 -1.64 5.32
N THR A 96 12.92 -2.16 6.11
CA THR A 96 11.66 -1.47 6.42
C THR A 96 11.63 -1.09 7.90
N PHE A 97 11.99 0.16 8.18
CA PHE A 97 12.07 0.70 9.55
C PHE A 97 10.69 1.04 10.12
N GLY A 98 10.38 0.50 11.30
CA GLY A 98 9.28 0.88 12.16
C GLY A 98 9.73 1.76 13.33
N ILE A 99 8.84 1.95 14.31
CA ILE A 99 9.10 2.81 15.49
C ILE A 99 10.06 2.14 16.49
N TYR A 100 10.06 0.81 16.58
CA TYR A 100 10.79 0.04 17.61
C TYR A 100 11.69 -1.06 17.02
N GLY A 101 11.98 -1.01 15.73
CA GLY A 101 12.69 -2.08 15.04
C GLY A 101 12.54 -2.01 13.53
N CYS A 102 13.19 -2.92 12.83
CA CYS A 102 13.25 -2.96 11.37
C CYS A 102 12.90 -4.38 10.89
N TRP A 103 12.07 -4.47 9.87
CA TRP A 103 11.99 -5.70 9.07
C TRP A 103 13.13 -5.70 8.06
N VAL A 104 13.91 -6.78 8.05
CA VAL A 104 15.02 -7.00 7.12
C VAL A 104 14.64 -8.12 6.17
N MET A 105 14.71 -7.84 4.88
CA MET A 105 14.53 -8.86 3.85
C MET A 105 15.88 -9.49 3.51
N ASP A 106 15.95 -10.82 3.57
CA ASP A 106 17.11 -11.59 3.14
C ASP A 106 17.15 -11.79 1.61
N GLU A 107 18.17 -12.47 1.10
CA GLU A 107 18.33 -12.72 -0.34
C GLU A 107 17.27 -13.69 -0.90
N ASP A 108 16.64 -14.49 -0.04
CA ASP A 108 15.59 -15.45 -0.38
C ASP A 108 14.19 -14.82 -0.28
N GLY A 109 14.09 -13.56 0.15
CA GLY A 109 12.84 -12.81 0.31
C GLY A 109 12.11 -13.06 1.64
N ASN A 110 12.74 -13.72 2.60
CA ASN A 110 12.17 -13.88 3.95
C ASN A 110 12.36 -12.61 4.76
N LEU A 111 11.43 -12.37 5.68
CA LEU A 111 11.42 -11.18 6.53
C LEU A 111 11.75 -11.55 7.98
N ASP A 112 12.80 -10.95 8.51
CA ASP A 112 13.19 -11.04 9.91
C ASP A 112 13.00 -9.70 10.62
N TYR A 113 12.44 -9.73 11.83
CA TYR A 113 12.30 -8.54 12.66
C TYR A 113 13.53 -8.36 13.55
N VAL A 114 14.20 -7.22 13.42
CA VAL A 114 15.32 -6.82 14.27
C VAL A 114 14.85 -5.69 15.19
N PRO A 115 14.83 -5.88 16.52
CA PRO A 115 14.50 -4.80 17.45
C PRO A 115 15.60 -3.73 17.46
N GLU A 116 15.24 -2.49 17.80
CA GLU A 116 16.18 -1.34 17.76
C GLU A 116 17.43 -1.56 18.63
N GLU A 117 17.27 -2.24 19.77
CA GLU A 117 18.35 -2.58 20.69
C GLU A 117 19.42 -3.50 20.07
N GLU A 118 19.08 -4.21 18.99
CA GLU A 118 19.95 -5.14 18.27
C GLU A 118 20.47 -4.56 16.94
N TYR A 119 20.24 -3.28 16.68
CA TYR A 119 20.70 -2.64 15.45
C TYR A 119 22.23 -2.66 15.31
N THR A 120 22.67 -3.16 14.17
CA THR A 120 24.06 -3.04 13.72
C THR A 120 24.38 -1.60 13.29
N GLU A 121 25.66 -1.26 13.15
CA GLU A 121 26.06 0.04 12.59
C GLU A 121 25.50 0.28 11.18
N GLU A 122 25.34 -0.78 10.38
CA GLU A 122 24.71 -0.72 9.06
C GLU A 122 23.25 -0.27 9.17
N LEU A 123 22.46 -0.92 10.03
CA LEU A 123 21.05 -0.57 10.25
C LEU A 123 20.90 0.88 10.76
N TRP A 124 21.76 1.32 11.68
CA TRP A 124 21.77 2.71 12.15
C TRP A 124 22.05 3.72 11.02
N ASN A 125 22.98 3.38 10.12
CA ASN A 125 23.31 4.24 8.99
C ASN A 125 22.18 4.28 7.95
N GLU A 126 21.55 3.15 7.66
CA GLU A 126 20.41 3.08 6.75
C GLU A 126 19.17 3.81 7.29
N GLN A 127 18.89 3.70 8.60
CA GLN A 127 17.79 4.42 9.23
C GLN A 127 17.96 5.95 9.08
N LYS A 128 19.18 6.47 9.30
CA LYS A 128 19.50 7.90 9.12
C LYS A 128 19.30 8.33 7.67
N LYS A 129 19.70 7.50 6.70
CA LYS A 129 19.47 7.78 5.27
C LYS A 129 17.98 7.82 4.94
N ALA A 130 17.21 6.85 5.45
CA ALA A 130 15.77 6.80 5.26
C ALA A 130 15.06 8.04 5.83
N ALA A 131 15.41 8.45 7.04
CA ALA A 131 14.89 9.68 7.66
C ALA A 131 15.19 10.94 6.82
N GLY A 132 16.40 11.03 6.25
CA GLY A 132 16.78 12.12 5.35
C GLY A 132 15.97 12.18 4.06
N ARG A 133 15.61 11.03 3.48
CA ARG A 133 14.73 10.95 2.30
C ARG A 133 13.32 11.46 2.61
N HIS A 134 12.76 11.07 3.75
CA HIS A 134 11.43 11.52 4.16
C HIS A 134 11.38 13.02 4.46
N ALA A 135 12.40 13.57 5.14
CA ALA A 135 12.48 15.02 5.40
C ALA A 135 12.53 15.84 4.10
N SER A 136 13.27 15.36 3.09
CA SER A 136 13.38 16.01 1.78
C SER A 136 12.06 16.03 0.99
N ALA A 137 11.23 15.00 1.15
CA ALA A 137 9.92 14.91 0.51
C ALA A 137 8.87 15.82 1.17
N VAL A 138 8.99 16.07 2.48
CA VAL A 138 8.09 16.96 3.24
C VAL A 138 8.38 18.43 2.95
N VAL A 139 9.64 18.81 2.71
CA VAL A 139 10.05 20.20 2.44
C VAL A 139 9.66 20.69 1.03
N ARG A 140 9.30 19.79 0.11
CA ARG A 140 8.88 20.13 -1.27
C ARG A 140 7.38 20.41 -1.43
N LYS A 141 6.64 20.68 -0.35
CA LYS A 141 5.23 21.11 -0.39
C LYS A 141 5.06 22.60 -0.20
#